data_AF-A0A521TMY6-F1
#
_entry.id   AF-A0A521TMY6-F1
#
_cell.length_a   1.000
_cell.length_b   1.000
_cell.length_c   1.000
_cell.angle_alpha   90.00
_cell.angle_beta   90.00
_cell.angle_gamma   90.00
#
_symmetry.space_group_name_H-M   'P 1'
#
loop_
_entity.id
_entity.type
_entity.pdbx_description
1 polymer ?
#
loop_
_entity_poly.entity_id
_entity_poly.type
_entity_poly.pdbx_seq_one_letter_code
_entity_poly.pdbx_strand_id
1 'polypeptide(L)'
;MVLAYWFSVGAIVGVLGYLFLRSQGEQGYNIIGEVLLGSLGALSLAMGAGVMLGWGQMFARGVIKYDELIISGLTAAIGAVLVLGYAIYVTLRASPAKHR
;
A
#
# COMPACT_ATOMS: atom_id res chain seq x y z
N MET A 1 15.72 -9.08 4.83
CA MET A 1 15.70 -8.20 6.02
C MET A 1 14.74 -7.01 5.87
N VAL A 2 14.85 -6.20 4.81
CA VAL A 2 13.97 -5.02 4.61
C VAL A 2 12.48 -5.35 4.59
N LEU A 3 12.06 -6.42 3.90
CA LEU A 3 10.65 -6.85 3.87
C LEU A 3 10.11 -7.23 5.26
N ALA A 4 10.92 -7.91 6.07
CA ALA A 4 10.53 -8.30 7.43
C ALA A 4 10.40 -7.08 8.35
N TYR A 5 11.28 -6.08 8.18
CA TYR A 5 11.20 -4.81 8.92
C TYR A 5 9.89 -4.08 8.59
N TRP A 6 9.57 -3.90 7.31
CA TRP A 6 8.34 -3.20 6.91
C TRP A 6 7.07 -3.97 7.22
N PHE A 7 7.10 -5.30 7.16
CA PHE A 7 6.01 -6.14 7.67
C PHE A 7 5.78 -5.91 9.16
N SER A 8 6.86 -5.82 9.95
CA SER A 8 6.77 -5.54 11.40
C SER A 8 6.19 -4.15 11.68
N VAL A 9 6.64 -3.13 10.93
CA VAL A 9 6.09 -1.76 11.01
C VAL A 9 4.60 -1.75 10.67
N GLY A 10 4.21 -2.44 9.59
CA GLY A 10 2.82 -2.52 9.18
C GLY A 10 1.93 -3.31 10.16
N ALA A 11 2.45 -4.37 10.78
CA ALA A 11 1.76 -5.08 11.84
C ALA A 11 1.51 -4.17 13.05
N ILE A 12 2.50 -3.38 13.47
CA ILE A 12 2.35 -2.40 14.57
C ILE A 12 1.31 -1.34 14.21
N VAL A 13 1.37 -0.78 13.00
CA VAL A 13 0.39 0.21 12.52
C VAL A 13 -1.02 -0.39 12.47
N GLY A 14 -1.16 -1.63 12.02
CA GLY A 14 -2.45 -2.34 12.01
C GLY A 14 -3.00 -2.61 13.41
N VAL A 15 -2.15 -2.95 14.38
CA VAL A 15 -2.57 -3.06 15.79
C VAL A 15 -3.02 -1.71 16.35
N LEU A 16 -2.30 -0.62 16.06
CA LEU A 16 -2.67 0.73 16.49
C LEU A 16 -3.98 1.19 15.85
N GLY A 17 -4.17 0.93 14.56
CA GLY A 17 -5.43 1.19 13.84
C GLY A 17 -6.60 0.44 14.47
N TYR A 18 -6.43 -0.85 14.76
CA TYR A 18 -7.43 -1.64 15.47
C TYR A 18 -7.79 -1.06 16.85
N LEU A 19 -6.78 -0.70 17.67
CA LEU A 19 -7.02 -0.14 18.99
C LEU A 19 -7.74 1.21 18.92
N PHE A 20 -7.42 2.03 17.92
CA PHE A 20 -8.08 3.30 17.66
C PHE A 20 -9.55 3.10 17.26
N LEU A 21 -9.82 2.25 16.27
CA LEU A 21 -11.19 1.94 15.83
C LEU A 21 -12.04 1.34 16.95
N ARG A 22 -11.43 0.47 17.78
CA ARG A 22 -12.06 -0.08 18.97
C ARG A 22 -12.38 0.98 20.02
N SER A 23 -11.51 1.98 20.20
CA SER A 23 -11.76 3.11 21.11
C SER A 23 -12.92 4.01 20.65
N GLN A 24 -13.21 4.02 19.35
CA GLN A 24 -14.36 4.73 18.75
C GLN A 24 -15.67 3.91 18.76
N GLY A 25 -15.65 2.70 19.30
CA GLY A 25 -16.84 1.86 19.45
C GLY A 25 -17.24 1.06 18.19
N GLU A 26 -16.39 1.00 17.16
CA GLU A 26 -16.68 0.18 15.98
C GLU A 26 -16.47 -1.32 16.28
N GLN A 27 -17.55 -2.08 16.36
CA GLN A 27 -17.54 -3.50 16.78
C GLN A 27 -17.46 -4.52 15.62
N GLY A 28 -17.17 -4.08 14.39
CA GLY A 28 -17.12 -4.95 13.21
C GLY A 28 -15.74 -5.45 12.79
N TYR A 29 -14.66 -4.87 13.34
CA TYR A 29 -13.30 -5.09 12.84
C TYR A 29 -12.57 -6.15 13.66
N ASN A 30 -11.89 -7.06 12.96
CA ASN A 30 -11.07 -8.11 13.56
C ASN A 30 -9.60 -7.65 13.58
N ILE A 31 -8.91 -7.84 14.71
CA ILE A 31 -7.46 -7.58 14.86
C ILE A 31 -6.66 -8.14 13.69
N ILE A 32 -6.98 -9.38 13.30
CA ILE A 32 -6.22 -10.08 12.25
C ILE A 32 -6.37 -9.36 10.90
N GLY A 33 -7.56 -8.83 10.60
CA GLY A 33 -7.83 -8.07 9.38
C GLY A 33 -7.04 -6.76 9.35
N GLU A 34 -7.08 -6.00 10.45
CA GLU A 34 -6.38 -4.71 10.58
C GLU A 34 -4.85 -4.88 10.54
N VAL A 35 -4.31 -5.91 11.18
CA VAL A 35 -2.88 -6.25 11.14
C VAL A 35 -2.44 -6.60 9.72
N LEU A 36 -3.24 -7.38 8.98
CA LEU A 36 -2.95 -7.71 7.59
C LEU A 36 -3.05 -6.47 6.68
N LEU A 37 -4.03 -5.60 6.90
CA LEU A 37 -4.20 -4.34 6.17
C LEU A 37 -3.03 -3.38 6.41
N GLY A 38 -2.63 -3.20 7.67
CA GLY A 38 -1.46 -2.41 8.04
C GLY A 38 -0.17 -2.97 7.45
N SER A 39 0.00 -4.30 7.47
CA SER A 39 1.14 -5.00 6.87
C SER A 39 1.21 -4.81 5.35
N LEU A 40 0.07 -4.97 4.66
CA LEU A 40 -0.04 -4.73 3.21
C LEU A 40 0.25 -3.27 2.86
N GLY A 41 -0.27 -2.31 3.63
CA GLY A 41 -0.01 -0.89 3.44
C GLY A 41 1.46 -0.53 3.60
N ALA A 42 2.10 -1.01 4.67
CA ALA A 42 3.51 -0.74 4.93
C ALA A 42 4.43 -1.40 3.88
N LEU A 43 4.12 -2.62 3.42
CA LEU A 43 4.85 -3.27 2.33
C LEU A 43 4.68 -2.53 0.99
N SER A 44 3.48 -2.01 0.72
CA SER A 44 3.20 -1.23 -0.49
C SER A 44 3.98 0.09 -0.48
N LEU A 45 4.04 0.78 0.66
CA LEU A 45 4.87 1.98 0.84
C LEU A 45 6.36 1.68 0.68
N ALA A 46 6.84 0.58 1.26
CA ALA A 46 8.22 0.15 1.14
C ALA A 46 8.61 -0.15 -0.32
N MET A 47 7.74 -0.83 -1.07
CA MET A 47 7.92 -1.06 -2.51
C MET A 47 7.92 0.26 -3.28
N GLY A 48 6.97 1.16 -3.03
CA GLY A 48 6.90 2.46 -3.69
C GLY A 48 8.15 3.31 -3.45
N ALA A 49 8.60 3.41 -2.20
CA ALA A 49 9.83 4.11 -1.85
C ALA A 49 11.07 3.46 -2.48
N GLY A 50 11.14 2.12 -2.50
CA GLY A 50 12.22 1.38 -3.15
C GLY A 50 12.29 1.63 -4.66
N VAL A 51 11.14 1.67 -5.34
CA VAL A 51 11.06 2.00 -6.77
C VAL A 51 11.50 3.44 -7.03
N MET A 52 11.02 4.41 -6.23
CA MET A 52 11.42 5.82 -6.37
C MET A 52 12.92 6.03 -6.15
N LEU A 53 13.49 5.41 -5.10
CA LEU A 53 14.93 5.50 -4.82
C LEU A 53 15.75 4.80 -5.91
N GLY A 54 15.27 3.67 -6.42
CA GLY A 54 15.87 2.96 -7.55
C GLY A 54 15.89 3.82 -8.82
N TRP A 55 14.78 4.47 -9.16
CA TRP A 55 14.69 5.42 -10.27
C TRP A 55 15.62 6.61 -10.08
N GLY A 56 15.67 7.17 -8.86
CA GLY A 56 16.59 8.26 -8.52
C GLY A 56 18.06 7.87 -8.72
N GLN A 57 18.45 6.65 -8.33
CA GLN A 57 19.80 6.15 -8.56
C GLN A 57 20.11 5.90 -10.04
N MET A 58 19.18 5.31 -10.80
CA MET A 58 19.38 5.04 -12.22
C MET A 58 19.47 6.33 -13.04
N PHE A 59 18.66 7.34 -12.67
CA PHE A 59 18.74 8.68 -13.25
C PHE A 59 20.06 9.38 -12.89
N ALA A 60 20.47 9.36 -11.61
CA ALA A 60 21.73 9.96 -11.16
C ALA A 60 22.97 9.33 -11.79
N ARG A 61 22.90 8.04 -12.17
CA ARG A 61 23.98 7.32 -12.88
C ARG A 61 23.93 7.51 -14.40
N GLY A 62 22.98 8.28 -14.93
CA GLY A 62 22.81 8.51 -16.37
C GLY A 62 22.38 7.27 -17.15
N VAL A 63 21.88 6.23 -16.48
CA VAL A 63 21.43 4.97 -17.10
C VAL A 63 20.09 5.14 -17.78
N ILE A 64 19.25 6.04 -17.27
CA ILE A 64 17.91 6.34 -17.80
C ILE A 64 17.86 7.83 -18.13
N LYS A 65 17.42 8.17 -19.34
CA LYS A 65 17.23 9.57 -19.75
C LYS A 65 15.95 10.14 -19.15
N TYR A 66 15.85 11.47 -19.07
CA TYR A 66 14.68 12.14 -18.48
C TYR A 66 13.35 11.71 -19.15
N ASP A 67 13.37 11.52 -20.47
CA ASP A 67 12.21 11.12 -21.25
C ASP A 67 11.72 9.71 -20.91
N GLU A 68 12.65 8.77 -20.70
CA GLU A 68 12.35 7.39 -20.30
C GLU A 68 11.85 7.32 -18.85
N LEU A 69 12.35 8.20 -17.98
CA LEU A 69 11.89 8.32 -16.59
C LEU A 69 10.44 8.79 -16.53
N ILE A 70 10.06 9.77 -17.36
CA ILE A 70 8.68 10.28 -17.45
C ILE A 70 7.74 9.18 -17.94
N ILE A 71 8.12 8.44 -19.00
CA ILE A 71 7.30 7.35 -19.52
C ILE A 71 7.16 6.25 -18.46
N SER A 72 8.25 5.85 -17.81
CA SER A 72 8.21 4.85 -16.72
C SER A 72 7.30 5.32 -15.56
N GLY A 73 7.41 6.60 -15.17
CA GLY A 73 6.53 7.28 -14.21
C GLY A 73 5.06 7.22 -14.58
N LEU A 74 4.73 7.57 -15.82
CA LEU A 74 3.36 7.53 -16.33
C LEU A 74 2.80 6.11 -16.33
N THR A 75 3.61 5.13 -16.77
CA THR A 75 3.18 3.73 -16.82
C THR A 75 2.94 3.18 -15.40
N ALA A 76 3.80 3.54 -14.44
CA ALA A 76 3.62 3.18 -13.04
C ALA A 76 2.38 3.85 -12.42
N ALA A 77 2.11 5.12 -12.75
CA ALA A 77 0.91 5.83 -12.31
C ALA A 77 -0.37 5.18 -12.86
N ILE A 78 -0.39 4.82 -14.14
CA ILE A 78 -1.51 4.09 -14.76
C ILE A 78 -1.71 2.74 -14.07
N GLY A 79 -0.63 1.99 -13.84
CA GLY A 79 -0.66 0.72 -13.10
C GLY A 79 -1.21 0.89 -11.68
N ALA A 80 -0.77 1.92 -10.96
CA ALA A 80 -1.25 2.23 -9.62
C ALA A 80 -2.76 2.57 -9.60
N VAL A 81 -3.24 3.35 -10.57
CA VAL A 81 -4.66 3.68 -10.72
C VAL A 81 -5.49 2.44 -11.00
N LEU A 82 -5.03 1.54 -11.88
CA LEU A 82 -5.73 0.27 -12.16
C LEU A 82 -5.77 -0.64 -10.94
N VAL A 83 -4.66 -0.75 -10.19
CA VAL A 83 -4.58 -1.56 -8.96
C VAL A 83 -5.46 -0.97 -7.87
N LEU A 84 -5.47 0.35 -7.68
CA LEU A 84 -6.37 1.04 -6.75
C LEU A 84 -7.83 0.85 -7.12
N GLY A 85 -8.18 1.02 -8.41
CA GLY A 85 -9.53 0.79 -8.92
C GLY A 85 -9.99 -0.65 -8.67
N TYR A 86 -9.11 -1.63 -8.90
CA TYR A 86 -9.40 -3.03 -8.61
C TYR A 86 -9.55 -3.32 -7.12
N ALA A 87 -8.66 -2.77 -6.27
CA ALA A 87 -8.73 -2.92 -4.82
C ALA A 87 -10.04 -2.32 -4.26
N ILE A 88 -10.45 -1.14 -4.73
CA ILE A 88 -11.72 -0.50 -4.36
C ILE A 88 -12.89 -1.38 -4.83
N TYR A 89 -12.86 -1.88 -6.08
CA TYR A 89 -13.90 -2.76 -6.59
C TYR A 89 -14.07 -4.04 -5.75
N VAL A 90 -12.97 -4.71 -5.40
CA VAL A 90 -12.99 -5.90 -4.55
C VAL A 90 -13.46 -5.58 -3.14
N THR A 91 -13.00 -4.46 -2.56
CA THR A 91 -13.40 -4.02 -1.21
C THR A 91 -14.89 -3.70 -1.17
N LEU A 92 -15.42 -3.00 -2.17
CA LEU A 92 -16.86 -2.71 -2.29
C LEU A 92 -17.68 -3.98 -2.52
N ARG A 93 -17.14 -4.96 -3.27
CA ARG A 93 -17.80 -6.27 -3.49
C ARG A 93 -17.82 -7.14 -2.22
N ALA A 94 -16.76 -7.07 -1.42
CA ALA A 94 -16.64 -7.80 -0.15
C ALA A 94 -17.39 -7.11 1.00
N SER A 95 -17.78 -5.84 0.84
CA SER A 95 -18.53 -5.11 1.85
C SER A 95 -19.93 -5.72 2.05
N PRO A 96 -20.30 -6.13 3.28
CA PRO A 96 -21.58 -6.75 3.60
C PRO A 96 -22.78 -5.78 3.53
N ALA A 97 -22.55 -4.51 3.18
CA ALA A 97 -23.61 -3.50 3.05
C ALA A 97 -24.60 -3.77 1.89
N LYS A 98 -24.37 -4.80 1.07
CA LYS A 98 -25.24 -5.13 -0.09
C LYS A 98 -26.50 -5.92 0.26
N HIS A 99 -26.82 -6.12 1.55
CA HIS A 99 -27.98 -6.92 2.01
C HIS A 99 -28.96 -6.12 2.90
N ARG A 100 -28.99 -4.79 2.80
CA ARG A 100 -30.12 -3.99 3.31
C ARG A 100 -30.95 -3.44 2.16
#